data_AF-A0A511V2S9-F1
#
_entry.id   AF-A0A511V2S9-F1
#
_cell.length_a   1.000
_cell.length_b   1.000
_cell.length_c   1.000
_cell.angle_alpha   90.00
_cell.angle_beta   90.00
_cell.angle_gamma   90.00
#
_symmetry.space_group_name_H-M   'P 1'
#
loop_
_entity.id
_entity.type
_entity.pdbx_description
1 polymer ?
#
loop_
_entity_poly.entity_id
_entity_poly.type
_entity_poly.pdbx_seq_one_letter_code
_entity_poly.pdbx_strand_id
1 'polypeptide(L)'
;MRKKVKLGAIALFASLSVLTGCNTRVIEHENQALKAELENVKKQLNESRQQTKQVTDEKAELEKTVEPLKSAEVDEQTLPQLAYLMEQQARAAFRGMYEASMPLVNGTNGEKVKRIALTQFQHALAPHATQEYIDTETRRLQDAWASKNPIVFPADKVKQITLKQKDDKQAVVEAIINRSGSATPLTPAQPQASEDLLMTITVEKTDFGWKLKNTKIAPAPAAQPTTTPASPPSGEDVNQEADSRG
;
A
#
# COMPACT_ATOMS: atom_id res chain seq x y z
N MET A 1 -8.63 -17.14 -17.83
CA MET A 1 -8.16 -18.53 -17.68
C MET A 1 -6.64 -18.52 -17.53
N ARG A 2 -6.11 -18.80 -16.34
CA ARG A 2 -4.66 -18.74 -16.05
C ARG A 2 -3.99 -20.05 -16.44
N LYS A 3 -3.12 -20.05 -17.46
CA LYS A 3 -2.28 -21.21 -17.80
C LYS A 3 -1.03 -21.20 -16.91
N LYS A 4 -0.86 -22.27 -16.14
CA LYS A 4 0.30 -22.54 -15.28
C LYS A 4 1.50 -22.88 -16.16
N VAL A 5 2.59 -22.13 -16.04
CA VAL A 5 3.87 -22.44 -16.70
C VAL A 5 4.64 -23.42 -15.80
N LYS A 6 4.90 -24.64 -16.30
CA LYS A 6 5.81 -25.59 -15.67
C LYS A 6 7.20 -25.38 -16.27
N LEU A 7 8.16 -24.93 -15.47
CA LEU A 7 9.59 -24.94 -15.80
C LEU A 7 10.08 -26.39 -15.75
N GLY A 8 10.37 -26.98 -16.93
CA GLY A 8 11.04 -28.27 -17.05
C GLY A 8 12.54 -28.10 -17.02
N ALA A 9 13.21 -28.87 -16.16
CA ALA A 9 14.67 -28.92 -16.03
C ALA A 9 15.32 -29.48 -17.31
N ILE A 10 16.39 -28.82 -17.78
CA ILE A 10 17.22 -29.26 -18.91
C ILE A 10 18.28 -30.22 -18.37
N ALA A 11 18.16 -31.50 -18.69
CA ALA A 11 19.21 -32.49 -18.40
C ALA A 11 20.23 -32.48 -19.54
N LEU A 12 21.45 -32.02 -19.25
CA LEU A 12 22.63 -32.17 -20.11
C LEU A 12 23.20 -33.58 -19.90
N PHE A 13 22.94 -34.49 -20.84
CA PHE A 13 23.64 -35.77 -20.90
C PHE A 13 24.87 -35.63 -21.80
N ALA A 14 26.05 -35.85 -21.21
CA ALA A 14 27.32 -35.93 -21.90
C ALA A 14 27.95 -37.31 -21.68
N SER A 15 28.78 -37.70 -22.66
CA SER A 15 29.69 -38.87 -22.78
C SER A 15 29.07 -40.13 -23.44
N LEU A 16 29.48 -40.60 -24.64
CA LEU A 16 30.78 -40.94 -25.29
C LEU A 16 31.21 -42.41 -25.12
N SER A 17 30.82 -43.22 -26.12
CA SER A 17 31.67 -44.10 -26.95
C SER A 17 32.11 -45.53 -26.55
N VAL A 18 32.02 -46.38 -27.59
CA VAL A 18 32.83 -47.56 -28.01
C VAL A 18 32.34 -48.96 -27.59
N LEU A 19 31.88 -49.75 -28.57
CA LEU A 19 32.44 -51.08 -28.89
C LEU A 19 31.94 -51.63 -30.26
N THR A 20 32.85 -52.36 -30.87
CA THR A 20 32.97 -52.95 -32.21
C THR A 20 31.88 -53.95 -32.64
N GLY A 21 31.56 -53.98 -33.95
CA GLY A 21 31.05 -55.16 -34.65
C GLY A 21 29.63 -55.05 -35.22
N CYS A 22 29.52 -55.01 -36.56
CA CYS A 22 28.33 -55.29 -37.39
C CYS A 22 26.96 -54.81 -36.87
N ASN A 23 26.63 -53.52 -37.01
CA ASN A 23 25.22 -53.12 -37.12
C ASN A 23 25.06 -51.73 -37.75
N THR A 24 25.27 -51.63 -39.07
CA THR A 24 25.00 -50.41 -39.84
C THR A 24 23.58 -49.87 -39.60
N ARG A 25 22.61 -50.75 -39.34
CA ARG A 25 21.23 -50.36 -38.98
C ARG A 25 21.11 -49.62 -37.65
N VAL A 26 21.90 -49.96 -36.63
CA VAL A 26 21.84 -49.27 -35.32
C VAL A 26 22.46 -47.88 -35.43
N ILE A 27 23.58 -47.76 -36.15
CA ILE A 27 24.25 -46.47 -36.42
C ILE A 27 23.36 -45.55 -37.28
N GLU A 28 22.61 -46.10 -38.25
CA GLU A 28 21.61 -45.34 -39.01
C GLU A 28 20.42 -44.90 -38.15
N HIS A 29 19.93 -45.76 -37.26
CA HIS A 29 18.81 -45.44 -36.37
C HIS A 29 19.19 -44.39 -35.32
N GLU A 30 20.42 -44.45 -34.79
CA GLU A 30 20.98 -43.43 -33.88
C GLU A 30 21.19 -42.09 -34.60
N ASN A 31 21.69 -42.10 -35.85
CA ASN A 31 21.78 -40.87 -36.63
C ASN A 31 20.41 -40.27 -36.97
N GLN A 32 19.39 -41.10 -37.21
CA GLN A 32 18.02 -40.62 -37.41
C GLN A 32 17.42 -40.06 -36.12
N ALA A 33 17.65 -40.71 -34.97
CA ALA A 33 17.21 -40.22 -33.67
C ALA A 33 17.86 -38.87 -33.33
N LEU A 34 19.18 -38.75 -33.52
CA LEU A 34 19.90 -37.49 -33.32
C LEU A 34 19.41 -36.38 -34.27
N LYS A 35 19.08 -36.72 -35.52
CA LYS A 35 18.53 -35.77 -36.48
C LYS A 35 17.14 -35.29 -36.06
N ALA A 36 16.29 -36.19 -35.54
CA ALA A 36 14.98 -35.86 -35.01
C ALA A 36 15.07 -35.00 -33.72
N GLU A 37 16.00 -35.30 -32.83
CA GLU A 37 16.26 -34.49 -31.64
C GLU A 37 16.77 -33.10 -32.01
N LEU A 38 17.67 -33.00 -32.99
CA LEU A 38 18.21 -31.71 -33.44
C LEU A 38 17.15 -30.85 -34.13
N GLU A 39 16.26 -31.46 -34.93
CA GLU A 39 15.05 -30.80 -35.47
C GLU A 39 14.13 -30.30 -34.35
N ASN A 40 13.90 -31.12 -33.31
CA ASN A 40 13.05 -30.75 -32.18
C ASN A 40 13.67 -29.61 -31.35
N VAL A 41 14.97 -29.65 -31.08
CA VAL A 41 15.71 -28.57 -30.40
C VAL A 41 15.69 -27.29 -31.22
N LYS A 42 15.87 -27.36 -32.54
CA LYS A 42 15.72 -26.19 -33.43
C LYS A 42 14.32 -25.60 -33.35
N LYS A 43 13.29 -26.44 -33.35
CA LYS A 43 11.89 -26.02 -33.23
C LYS A 43 11.64 -25.33 -31.88
N GLN A 44 12.07 -25.94 -30.78
CA GLN A 44 11.96 -25.35 -29.44
C GLN A 44 12.71 -24.03 -29.32
N LEU A 45 13.91 -23.92 -29.90
CA LEU A 45 14.67 -22.68 -29.92
C LEU A 45 13.95 -21.58 -30.72
N ASN A 46 13.32 -21.92 -31.83
CA ASN A 46 12.59 -20.97 -32.66
C ASN A 46 11.30 -20.50 -31.98
N GLU A 47 10.56 -21.42 -31.35
CA GLU A 47 9.38 -21.11 -30.53
C GLU A 47 9.76 -20.22 -29.34
N SER A 48 10.86 -20.52 -28.64
CA SER A 48 11.37 -19.70 -27.53
C SER A 48 11.77 -18.29 -28.00
N ARG A 49 12.41 -18.18 -29.16
CA ARG A 49 12.74 -16.87 -29.77
C ARG A 49 11.50 -16.07 -30.14
N GLN A 50 10.47 -16.72 -30.69
CA GLN A 50 9.19 -16.06 -30.99
C GLN A 50 8.49 -15.59 -29.72
N GLN A 51 8.43 -16.42 -28.68
CA GLN A 51 7.87 -16.03 -27.38
C GLN A 51 8.64 -14.85 -26.77
N THR A 52 9.97 -14.86 -26.85
CA THR A 52 10.80 -13.76 -26.32
C THR A 52 10.52 -12.46 -27.07
N LYS A 53 10.40 -12.51 -28.40
CA LYS A 53 10.01 -11.34 -29.21
C LYS A 53 8.64 -10.82 -28.78
N GLN A 54 7.65 -11.70 -28.69
CA GLN A 54 6.30 -11.33 -28.29
C GLN A 54 6.28 -10.67 -26.90
N VAL A 55 6.96 -11.25 -25.91
CA VAL A 55 7.06 -10.67 -24.55
C VAL A 55 7.77 -9.32 -24.57
N THR A 56 8.78 -9.14 -25.43
CA THR A 56 9.50 -7.87 -25.59
C THR A 56 8.60 -6.79 -26.18
N ASP A 57 7.83 -7.15 -27.22
CA ASP A 57 6.90 -6.24 -27.87
C ASP A 57 5.75 -5.85 -26.93
N GLU A 58 5.18 -6.83 -26.21
CA GLU A 58 4.15 -6.60 -25.17
C GLU A 58 4.69 -5.68 -24.06
N LYS A 59 5.95 -5.86 -23.63
CA LYS A 59 6.60 -4.97 -22.65
C LYS A 59 6.72 -3.54 -23.18
N ALA A 60 7.16 -3.36 -24.43
CA ALA A 60 7.32 -2.05 -25.04
C ALA A 60 5.97 -1.31 -25.21
N GLU A 61 4.90 -2.05 -25.52
CA GLU A 61 3.54 -1.51 -25.57
C GLU A 61 3.03 -1.12 -24.18
N LEU A 62 3.31 -1.94 -23.17
CA LEU A 62 2.96 -1.63 -21.78
C LEU A 62 3.70 -0.37 -21.30
N GLU A 63 5.01 -0.25 -21.58
CA GLU A 63 5.81 0.93 -21.23
C GLU A 63 5.29 2.21 -21.88
N LYS A 64 4.93 2.16 -23.17
CA LYS A 64 4.28 3.30 -23.86
C LYS A 64 2.97 3.71 -23.21
N THR A 65 2.23 2.76 -22.65
CA THR A 65 0.96 3.02 -21.97
C THR A 65 1.17 3.55 -20.54
N VAL A 66 2.23 3.11 -19.86
CA VAL A 66 2.54 3.51 -18.48
C VAL A 66 3.19 4.88 -18.40
N GLU A 67 4.03 5.26 -19.37
CA GLU A 67 4.74 6.55 -19.37
C GLU A 67 3.83 7.78 -19.16
N PRO A 68 2.68 7.94 -19.86
CA PRO A 68 1.78 9.06 -19.64
C PRO A 68 0.96 8.95 -18.33
N LEU A 69 0.95 7.77 -17.69
CA LEU A 69 0.21 7.52 -16.44
C LEU A 69 1.08 7.76 -15.20
N LYS A 70 2.37 8.06 -15.37
CA LYS A 70 3.24 8.45 -14.26
C LYS A 70 2.72 9.74 -13.65
N SER A 71 2.53 9.72 -12.33
CA SER A 71 2.05 10.90 -11.60
C SER A 71 3.12 11.99 -11.57
N ALA A 72 2.67 13.25 -11.61
CA ALA A 72 3.53 14.40 -11.39
C ALA A 72 4.27 14.29 -10.04
N GLU A 73 5.47 14.84 -9.99
CA GLU A 73 6.24 14.88 -8.74
C GLU A 73 5.52 15.77 -7.72
N VAL A 74 5.28 15.22 -6.53
CA VAL A 74 4.64 15.91 -5.42
C VAL A 74 5.74 16.46 -4.50
N ASP A 75 5.74 17.77 -4.29
CA ASP A 75 6.70 18.43 -3.41
C ASP A 75 6.45 18.11 -1.92
N GLU A 76 7.41 18.49 -1.08
CA GLU A 76 7.34 18.25 0.37
C GLU A 76 6.29 19.08 1.09
N GLN A 77 5.85 20.18 0.50
CA GLN A 77 4.85 21.07 1.09
C GLN A 77 3.43 20.55 0.89
N THR A 78 3.20 19.79 -0.17
CA THR A 78 1.90 19.23 -0.58
C THR A 78 1.72 17.75 -0.24
N LEU A 79 2.83 17.01 -0.07
CA LEU A 79 2.81 15.60 0.29
C LEU A 79 2.03 15.29 1.59
N PRO A 80 2.12 16.10 2.67
CA PRO A 80 1.34 15.85 3.88
C PRO A 80 -0.18 15.92 3.65
N GLN A 81 -0.64 16.91 2.91
CA GLN A 81 -2.06 17.11 2.58
C GLN A 81 -2.54 16.00 1.64
N LEU A 82 -1.72 15.61 0.66
CA LEU A 82 -2.03 14.48 -0.21
C LEU A 82 -2.18 13.18 0.59
N ALA A 83 -1.24 12.87 1.48
CA ALA A 83 -1.30 11.68 2.33
C ALA A 83 -2.57 11.65 3.17
N TYR A 84 -2.93 12.78 3.79
CA TYR A 84 -4.16 12.92 4.56
C TYR A 84 -5.42 12.78 3.70
N LEU A 85 -5.45 13.35 2.49
CA LEU A 85 -6.58 13.22 1.57
C LEU A 85 -6.79 11.77 1.12
N MET A 86 -5.71 11.05 0.78
CA MET A 86 -5.80 9.63 0.43
C MET A 86 -6.37 8.83 1.60
N GLU A 87 -5.96 9.14 2.82
CA GLU A 87 -6.45 8.49 4.04
C GLU A 87 -7.96 8.71 4.22
N GLN A 88 -8.43 9.93 4.02
CA GLN A 88 -9.85 10.27 4.06
C GLN A 88 -10.64 9.51 2.98
N GLN A 89 -10.10 9.41 1.76
CA GLN A 89 -10.72 8.64 0.67
C GLN A 89 -10.83 7.16 1.02
N ALA A 90 -9.77 6.57 1.58
CA ALA A 90 -9.78 5.17 2.00
C ALA A 90 -10.82 4.91 3.10
N ARG A 91 -10.94 5.82 4.08
CA ARG A 91 -11.97 5.73 5.12
C ARG A 91 -13.38 5.89 4.59
N ALA A 92 -13.60 6.83 3.67
CA ALA A 92 -14.89 7.04 3.03
C ALA A 92 -15.30 5.80 2.22
N ALA A 93 -14.36 5.20 1.48
CA ALA A 93 -14.58 3.96 0.75
C ALA A 93 -14.96 2.81 1.69
N PHE A 94 -14.26 2.68 2.83
CA PHE A 94 -14.57 1.64 3.81
C PHE A 94 -15.96 1.84 4.40
N ARG A 95 -16.25 3.06 4.86
CA ARG A 95 -17.54 3.42 5.46
C ARG A 95 -18.68 3.16 4.48
N GLY A 96 -18.57 3.70 3.26
CA GLY A 96 -19.59 3.55 2.22
C GLY A 96 -19.81 2.09 1.86
N MET A 97 -18.73 1.31 1.74
CA MET A 97 -18.87 -0.12 1.43
C MET A 97 -19.52 -0.88 2.59
N TYR A 98 -19.09 -0.65 3.83
CA TYR A 98 -19.68 -1.29 5.00
C TYR A 98 -21.17 -0.96 5.12
N GLU A 99 -21.54 0.32 5.10
CA GLU A 99 -22.94 0.77 5.25
C GLU A 99 -23.84 0.25 4.12
N ALA A 100 -23.37 0.27 2.86
CA ALA A 100 -24.16 -0.19 1.72
C ALA A 100 -24.32 -1.72 1.66
N SER A 101 -23.32 -2.48 2.14
CA SER A 101 -23.32 -3.94 2.04
C SER A 101 -23.90 -4.63 3.27
N MET A 102 -23.82 -4.04 4.47
CA MET A 102 -24.26 -4.67 5.73
C MET A 102 -25.68 -5.28 5.68
N PRO A 103 -26.73 -4.59 5.19
CA PRO A 103 -28.07 -5.19 5.14
C PRO A 103 -28.19 -6.35 4.15
N LEU A 104 -27.25 -6.46 3.20
CA LEU A 104 -27.29 -7.42 2.10
C LEU A 104 -26.43 -8.67 2.36
N VAL A 105 -25.34 -8.54 3.12
CA VAL A 105 -24.39 -9.65 3.37
C VAL A 105 -24.97 -10.76 4.25
N ASN A 106 -26.04 -10.48 5.00
CA ASN A 106 -26.77 -11.46 5.83
C ASN A 106 -27.99 -12.08 5.12
N GLY A 107 -28.28 -11.69 3.87
CA GLY A 107 -29.39 -12.21 3.09
C GLY A 107 -29.06 -13.52 2.35
N THR A 108 -30.06 -14.07 1.64
CA THR A 108 -29.97 -15.33 0.87
C THR A 108 -28.81 -15.38 -0.13
N ASN A 109 -28.38 -14.22 -0.63
CA ASN A 109 -27.26 -14.09 -1.59
C ASN A 109 -25.98 -13.50 -0.95
N GLY A 110 -25.84 -13.57 0.38
CA GLY A 110 -24.79 -12.90 1.15
C GLY A 110 -23.37 -13.12 0.60
N GLU A 111 -23.00 -14.35 0.26
CA GLU A 111 -21.67 -14.66 -0.29
C GLU A 111 -21.40 -14.09 -1.69
N LYS A 112 -22.44 -13.93 -2.51
CA LYS A 112 -22.29 -13.24 -3.81
C LYS A 112 -22.12 -11.74 -3.59
N VAL A 113 -22.91 -11.17 -2.68
CA VAL A 113 -22.83 -9.74 -2.30
C VAL A 113 -21.45 -9.41 -1.73
N LYS A 114 -20.95 -10.21 -0.78
CA LYS A 114 -19.60 -10.04 -0.20
C LYS A 114 -18.54 -9.99 -1.29
N ARG A 115 -18.55 -10.92 -2.24
CA ARG A 115 -17.58 -10.93 -3.35
C ARG A 115 -17.64 -9.66 -4.19
N ILE A 116 -18.83 -9.21 -4.58
CA ILE A 116 -19.00 -7.98 -5.37
C ILE A 116 -18.53 -6.76 -4.57
N ALA A 117 -18.93 -6.66 -3.30
CA ALA A 117 -18.56 -5.57 -2.40
C ALA A 117 -17.04 -5.49 -2.21
N LEU A 118 -16.36 -6.63 -1.98
CA LEU A 118 -14.91 -6.69 -1.85
C LEU A 118 -14.22 -6.25 -3.15
N THR A 119 -14.70 -6.70 -4.32
CA THR A 119 -14.13 -6.27 -5.60
C THR A 119 -14.29 -4.77 -5.81
N GLN A 120 -15.48 -4.21 -5.56
CA GLN A 120 -15.71 -2.77 -5.67
C GLN A 120 -14.85 -1.97 -4.67
N PHE A 121 -14.67 -2.48 -3.47
CA PHE A 121 -13.85 -1.86 -2.45
C PHE A 121 -12.37 -1.83 -2.84
N GLN A 122 -11.84 -2.94 -3.35
CA GLN A 122 -10.48 -3.01 -3.88
C GLN A 122 -10.28 -2.03 -5.04
N HIS A 123 -11.24 -1.94 -5.96
CA HIS A 123 -11.19 -0.96 -7.05
C HIS A 123 -11.25 0.49 -6.57
N ALA A 124 -12.03 0.77 -5.51
CA ALA A 124 -12.10 2.10 -4.94
C ALA A 124 -10.77 2.52 -4.30
N LEU A 125 -10.05 1.59 -3.67
CA LEU A 125 -8.77 1.86 -3.01
C LEU A 125 -7.56 1.90 -3.97
N ALA A 126 -7.60 1.16 -5.08
CA ALA A 126 -6.48 0.99 -6.00
C ALA A 126 -5.78 2.29 -6.48
N PRO A 127 -6.50 3.41 -6.73
CA PRO A 127 -5.86 4.66 -7.14
C PRO A 127 -4.95 5.27 -6.08
N HIS A 128 -5.27 5.10 -4.79
CA HIS A 128 -4.63 5.83 -3.68
C HIS A 128 -3.95 4.94 -2.64
N ALA A 129 -3.99 3.61 -2.79
CA ALA A 129 -3.41 2.68 -1.85
C ALA A 129 -2.55 1.59 -2.51
N THR A 130 -1.54 1.13 -1.77
CA THR A 130 -0.73 -0.04 -2.10
C THR A 130 -1.55 -1.33 -1.94
N GLN A 131 -1.13 -2.41 -2.60
CA GLN A 131 -1.82 -3.70 -2.47
C GLN A 131 -1.83 -4.22 -1.03
N GLU A 132 -0.75 -4.01 -0.27
CA GLU A 132 -0.64 -4.41 1.13
C GLU A 132 -1.71 -3.71 2.00
N TYR A 133 -1.90 -2.41 1.80
CA TYR A 133 -2.96 -1.65 2.48
C TYR A 133 -4.35 -2.15 2.08
N ILE A 134 -4.57 -2.38 0.78
CA ILE A 134 -5.84 -2.90 0.24
C ILE A 134 -6.19 -4.25 0.85
N ASP A 135 -5.22 -5.17 0.95
CA ASP A 135 -5.44 -6.50 1.52
C ASP A 135 -5.79 -6.41 3.01
N THR A 136 -5.13 -5.51 3.74
CA THR A 136 -5.41 -5.24 5.16
C THR A 136 -6.81 -4.69 5.35
N GLU A 137 -7.20 -3.67 4.59
CA GLU A 137 -8.53 -3.07 4.68
C GLU A 137 -9.63 -4.01 4.20
N THR A 138 -9.35 -4.83 3.19
CA THR A 138 -10.27 -5.87 2.70
C THR A 138 -10.56 -6.86 3.82
N ARG A 139 -9.53 -7.33 4.54
CA ARG A 139 -9.69 -8.20 5.70
C ARG A 139 -10.49 -7.51 6.80
N ARG A 140 -10.17 -6.24 7.12
CA ARG A 140 -10.91 -5.44 8.10
C ARG A 140 -12.40 -5.34 7.77
N LEU A 141 -12.74 -5.20 6.49
CA LEU A 141 -14.14 -5.14 6.03
C LEU A 141 -14.85 -6.51 6.19
N GLN A 142 -14.14 -7.61 5.92
CA GLN A 142 -14.67 -8.95 6.16
C GLN A 142 -14.92 -9.21 7.65
N ASP A 143 -13.96 -8.82 8.50
CA ASP A 143 -14.06 -8.93 9.96
C ASP A 143 -15.21 -8.07 10.49
N ALA A 144 -15.40 -6.87 9.91
CA ALA A 144 -16.52 -5.98 10.22
C ALA A 144 -17.88 -6.62 9.96
N TRP A 145 -18.04 -7.34 8.83
CA TRP A 145 -19.28 -8.06 8.54
C TRP A 145 -19.50 -9.26 9.46
N ALA A 146 -18.43 -9.89 9.94
CA ALA A 146 -18.50 -11.00 10.89
C ALA A 146 -18.77 -10.52 12.34
N SER A 147 -18.49 -9.25 12.64
CA SER A 147 -18.73 -8.66 13.96
C SER A 147 -20.22 -8.56 14.26
N LYS A 148 -20.61 -8.94 15.48
CA LYS A 148 -21.95 -8.69 16.03
C LYS A 148 -22.17 -7.24 16.46
N ASN A 149 -21.07 -6.50 16.65
CA ASN A 149 -21.11 -5.10 17.06
C ASN A 149 -21.02 -4.21 15.82
N PRO A 150 -22.01 -3.33 15.60
CA PRO A 150 -21.97 -2.40 14.47
C PRO A 150 -20.77 -1.47 14.60
N ILE A 151 -20.08 -1.22 13.49
CA ILE A 151 -19.02 -0.23 13.45
C ILE A 151 -19.62 1.17 13.59
N VAL A 152 -19.04 1.92 14.52
CA VAL A 152 -19.31 3.33 14.73
C VAL A 152 -18.22 4.13 14.03
N PHE A 153 -18.60 4.97 13.07
CA PHE A 153 -17.65 5.80 12.32
C PHE A 153 -17.47 7.15 13.02
N PRO A 154 -16.29 7.42 13.60
CA PRO A 154 -16.04 8.70 14.24
C PRO A 154 -15.98 9.83 13.21
N ALA A 155 -16.33 11.04 13.66
CA ALA A 155 -16.03 12.26 12.94
C ALA A 155 -14.71 12.82 13.43
N ASP A 156 -13.72 12.85 12.55
CA ASP A 156 -12.39 13.38 12.84
C ASP A 156 -12.25 14.78 12.25
N LYS A 157 -11.79 15.75 13.05
CA LYS A 157 -11.40 17.09 12.60
C LYS A 157 -9.90 17.23 12.68
N VAL A 158 -9.25 17.60 11.58
CA VAL A 158 -7.81 17.82 11.58
C VAL A 158 -7.46 19.12 12.29
N LYS A 159 -6.50 19.06 13.23
CA LYS A 159 -5.89 20.23 13.87
C LYS A 159 -4.61 20.63 13.17
N GLN A 160 -3.78 19.65 12.84
CA GLN A 160 -2.46 19.88 12.24
C GLN A 160 -2.04 18.66 11.41
N ILE A 161 -1.33 18.90 10.31
CA ILE A 161 -0.69 17.86 9.49
C ILE A 161 0.78 18.25 9.32
N THR A 162 1.69 17.31 9.54
CA THR A 162 3.14 17.53 9.48
C THR A 162 3.83 16.38 8.75
N LEU A 163 4.80 16.72 7.91
CA LEU A 163 5.76 15.73 7.39
C LEU A 163 6.75 15.39 8.50
N LYS A 164 6.86 14.12 8.87
CA LYS A 164 7.84 13.67 9.88
C LYS A 164 9.11 13.14 9.25
N GLN A 165 8.94 12.32 8.23
CA GLN A 165 10.06 11.67 7.56
C GLN A 165 9.73 11.54 6.08
N LYS A 166 10.74 11.70 5.24
CA LYS A 166 10.67 11.41 3.82
C LYS A 166 12.00 10.83 3.37
N ASP A 167 11.93 9.75 2.63
CA ASP A 167 13.01 9.19 1.83
C ASP A 167 12.52 9.00 0.38
N ASP A 168 13.38 8.44 -0.48
CA ASP A 168 13.07 8.27 -1.90
C ASP A 168 11.89 7.32 -2.18
N LYS A 169 11.56 6.43 -1.24
CA LYS A 169 10.57 5.37 -1.40
C LYS A 169 9.36 5.55 -0.49
N GLN A 170 9.49 6.21 0.66
CA GLN A 170 8.45 6.32 1.67
C GLN A 170 8.44 7.69 2.32
N ALA A 171 7.26 8.09 2.78
CA ALA A 171 7.10 9.25 3.64
C ALA A 171 6.14 8.93 4.78
N VAL A 172 6.43 9.51 5.94
CA VAL A 172 5.63 9.41 7.15
C VAL A 172 5.07 10.79 7.46
N VAL A 173 3.76 10.86 7.52
CA VAL A 173 2.98 12.06 7.80
C VAL A 173 2.26 11.84 9.11
N GLU A 174 2.30 12.84 9.99
CA GLU A 174 1.53 12.85 11.22
C GLU A 174 0.43 13.90 11.15
N ALA A 175 -0.79 13.50 11.46
CA ALA A 175 -1.93 14.37 11.62
C ALA A 175 -2.45 14.31 13.06
N ILE A 176 -2.53 15.46 13.72
CA ILE A 176 -3.26 15.60 14.98
C ILE A 176 -4.73 15.78 14.62
N ILE A 177 -5.56 14.83 15.04
CA ILE A 177 -6.99 14.86 14.82
C ILE A 177 -7.72 14.99 16.15
N ASN A 178 -8.81 15.74 16.14
CA ASN A 178 -9.78 15.75 17.20
C ASN A 178 -10.93 14.81 16.82
N ARG A 179 -11.12 13.76 17.62
CA ARG A 179 -12.19 12.80 17.41
C ARG A 179 -13.35 13.11 18.33
N SER A 180 -14.52 13.31 17.75
CA SER A 180 -15.79 13.30 18.49
C SER A 180 -16.47 11.95 18.27
N GLY A 181 -16.68 11.19 19.35
CA GLY A 181 -17.43 9.93 19.28
C GLY A 181 -18.90 10.18 18.89
N SER A 182 -19.44 9.44 17.92
CA SER A 182 -20.88 9.50 17.62
C SER A 182 -21.66 8.72 18.67
N ALA A 183 -22.70 9.31 19.23
CA ALA A 183 -23.55 8.69 20.24
C ALA A 183 -24.16 7.38 19.72
N THR A 184 -24.04 6.31 20.51
CA THR A 184 -24.94 5.16 20.36
C THR A 184 -26.35 5.59 20.79
N PRO A 185 -27.42 5.28 20.02
CA PRO A 185 -28.79 5.69 20.37
C PRO A 185 -29.35 5.11 21.67
N LEU A 186 -28.63 4.17 22.31
CA LEU A 186 -29.14 3.31 23.37
C LEU A 186 -28.70 3.68 24.79
N THR A 187 -27.92 4.76 24.97
CA THR A 187 -27.50 5.19 26.31
C THR A 187 -27.59 6.70 26.44
N PRO A 188 -28.58 7.24 27.18
CA PRO A 188 -28.58 8.65 27.54
C PRO A 188 -27.50 8.89 28.61
N ALA A 189 -26.74 9.97 28.47
CA ALA A 189 -25.85 10.57 29.48
C ALA A 189 -24.38 10.06 29.58
N GLN A 190 -23.66 9.93 28.46
CA GLN A 190 -22.20 10.06 28.51
C GLN A 190 -21.76 11.33 27.77
N PRO A 191 -21.05 12.27 28.42
CA PRO A 191 -20.52 13.43 27.73
C PRO A 191 -19.65 12.96 26.57
N GLN A 192 -19.86 13.52 25.38
CA GLN A 192 -19.01 13.25 24.23
C GLN A 192 -17.59 13.70 24.56
N ALA A 193 -16.75 12.75 24.96
CA ALA A 193 -15.34 12.99 25.14
C ALA A 193 -14.76 13.25 23.74
N SER A 194 -14.36 14.50 23.53
CA SER A 194 -13.53 14.88 22.41
C SER A 194 -12.10 14.56 22.80
N GLU A 195 -11.45 13.67 22.05
CA GLU A 195 -10.08 13.25 22.30
C GLU A 195 -9.16 13.67 21.16
N ASP A 196 -7.97 14.15 21.52
CA ASP A 196 -6.92 14.42 20.55
C ASP A 196 -6.12 13.13 20.31
N LEU A 197 -6.06 12.72 19.05
CA LEU A 197 -5.36 11.52 18.60
C LEU A 197 -4.28 11.89 17.58
N LEU A 198 -3.19 11.15 17.61
CA LEU A 198 -2.16 11.19 16.60
C LEU A 198 -2.45 10.12 15.54
N MET A 199 -2.64 10.57 14.31
CA MET A 199 -2.73 9.71 13.14
C MET A 199 -1.39 9.70 12.41
N THR A 200 -0.77 8.53 12.30
CA THR A 200 0.45 8.32 11.51
C THR A 200 0.08 7.68 10.19
N ILE A 201 0.35 8.37 9.09
CA ILE A 201 0.07 7.95 7.72
C ILE A 201 1.42 7.66 7.04
N THR A 202 1.60 6.44 6.57
CA THR A 202 2.76 6.04 5.78
C THR A 202 2.34 5.93 4.31
N VAL A 203 3.05 6.63 3.44
CA VAL A 203 2.87 6.54 1.98
C VAL A 203 4.14 6.02 1.32
N GLU A 204 3.98 5.32 0.20
CA GLU A 204 5.05 4.75 -0.61
C GLU A 204 5.04 5.35 -2.01
N LYS A 205 6.22 5.72 -2.52
CA LYS A 205 6.41 6.21 -3.88
C LYS A 205 6.40 5.00 -4.83
N THR A 206 5.46 5.01 -5.75
CA THR A 206 5.32 4.01 -6.82
C THR A 206 5.54 4.68 -8.19
N ASP A 207 5.61 3.88 -9.25
CA ASP A 207 5.67 4.40 -10.62
C ASP A 207 4.48 5.30 -10.97
N PHE A 208 3.36 5.13 -10.26
CA PHE A 208 2.12 5.90 -10.42
C PHE A 208 1.95 6.97 -9.33
N GLY A 209 3.02 7.36 -8.64
CA GLY A 209 2.99 8.36 -7.57
C GLY A 209 2.89 7.79 -6.17
N TRP A 210 2.60 8.66 -5.20
CA TRP A 210 2.50 8.30 -3.79
C TRP A 210 1.20 7.56 -3.49
N LYS A 211 1.29 6.45 -2.76
CA LYS A 211 0.14 5.63 -2.36
C LYS A 211 0.17 5.31 -0.87
N LEU A 212 -0.99 5.18 -0.24
CA LEU A 212 -1.11 4.72 1.14
C LEU A 212 -0.53 3.33 1.33
N LYS A 213 0.37 3.22 2.29
CA LYS A 213 0.94 1.95 2.75
C LYS A 213 0.36 1.53 4.08
N ASN A 214 0.20 2.47 5.01
CA ASN A 214 -0.26 2.18 6.36
C ASN A 214 -0.86 3.41 7.01
N THR A 215 -1.84 3.20 7.89
CA THR A 215 -2.38 4.24 8.76
C THR A 215 -2.54 3.69 10.18
N LYS A 216 -2.05 4.42 11.18
CA LYS A 216 -2.21 4.10 12.60
C LYS A 216 -2.77 5.30 13.34
N ILE A 217 -3.56 5.02 14.37
CA ILE A 217 -4.10 6.06 15.26
C ILE A 217 -3.73 5.66 16.68
N ALA A 218 -3.11 6.58 17.40
CA ALA A 218 -2.74 6.44 18.80
C ALA A 218 -3.18 7.68 19.58
N PRO A 219 -3.25 7.63 20.92
CA PRO A 219 -3.41 8.84 21.73
C PRO A 219 -2.35 9.88 21.38
N ALA A 220 -2.73 11.16 21.26
CA ALA A 220 -1.76 12.21 21.01
C ALA A 220 -0.75 12.27 22.17
N PRO A 221 0.56 12.45 21.90
CA PRO A 221 1.53 12.67 22.97
C PRO A 221 1.11 13.90 23.79
N ALA A 222 1.20 13.80 25.11
CA ALA A 222 0.90 14.92 26.00
C ALA A 222 1.73 16.13 25.56
N ALA A 223 1.09 17.29 25.42
CA ALA A 223 1.81 18.53 25.15
C ALA A 223 2.90 18.70 26.22
N GLN A 224 4.17 18.74 25.80
CA GLN A 224 5.24 19.11 26.72
C GLN A 224 4.92 20.53 27.21
N PRO A 225 4.98 20.81 28.53
CA PRO A 225 4.81 22.16 29.01
C PRO A 225 5.88 23.03 28.35
N THR A 226 5.44 24.03 27.60
CA THR A 226 6.30 25.10 27.13
C THR A 226 7.04 25.64 28.34
N THR A 227 8.36 25.42 28.41
CA THR A 227 9.20 26.12 29.37
C THR A 227 9.04 27.60 29.09
N THR A 228 8.21 28.28 29.87
CA THR A 228 8.19 29.73 29.96
C THR A 228 9.65 30.17 30.14
N PRO A 229 10.21 31.02 29.27
CA PRO A 229 11.52 31.59 29.51
C PRO A 229 11.48 32.23 30.89
N ALA A 230 12.36 31.77 31.78
CA ALA A 230 12.50 32.33 33.11
C ALA A 230 12.64 33.86 32.96
N SER A 231 11.73 34.60 33.60
CA SER A 231 11.89 36.04 33.74
C SER A 231 13.28 36.30 34.34
N PRO A 232 14.08 37.21 33.76
CA PRO A 232 15.41 37.49 34.28
C PRO A 232 15.31 38.01 35.73
N PRO A 233 16.29 37.70 36.58
CA PRO A 233 16.27 38.13 37.97
C PRO A 233 16.34 39.65 38.02
N SER A 234 15.33 40.28 38.64
CA SER A 234 15.39 41.68 39.05
C SER A 234 16.43 41.80 40.16
N GLY A 235 17.68 41.98 39.75
CA GLY A 235 18.79 42.36 40.61
C GLY A 235 19.30 43.71 40.16
N GLU A 236 18.80 44.77 40.76
CA GLU A 236 19.50 46.04 40.85
C GLU A 236 19.01 46.73 42.12
N ASP A 237 19.70 46.38 43.21
CA ASP A 237 19.76 47.17 44.41
C ASP A 237 21.20 47.67 44.53
N VAL A 238 21.34 48.90 45.06
CA VAL A 238 22.53 49.50 45.69
C VAL A 238 23.33 50.59 44.91
N ASN A 239 23.11 51.83 45.39
CA ASN A 239 24.07 52.93 45.70
C ASN A 239 24.62 53.82 44.57
N GLN A 240 24.96 55.11 44.75
CA GLN A 240 25.26 56.01 45.89
C GLN A 240 25.33 57.46 45.29
N GLU A 241 24.79 58.51 45.92
CA GLU A 241 25.46 59.50 46.80
C GLU A 241 25.95 60.80 46.11
N ALA A 242 25.95 61.89 46.92
CA ALA A 242 26.43 63.27 46.73
C ALA A 242 25.49 64.26 46.00
N ASP A 243 24.81 65.19 46.68
CA ASP A 243 25.23 66.36 47.50
C ASP A 243 25.44 67.66 46.68
N SER A 244 24.93 68.76 47.27
CA SER A 244 25.23 70.18 47.08
C SER A 244 24.59 71.04 45.96
N ARG A 245 23.77 71.99 46.47
CA ARG A 245 23.66 73.43 46.16
C ARG A 245 22.95 73.91 44.88
N GLY A 246 21.96 74.78 45.12
CA GLY A 246 21.30 75.67 44.17
C GLY A 246 20.03 76.24 44.78
#